data_AF-A0A0E0F0W5-F1
#
_entry.id   AF-A0A0E0F0W5-F1
#
_cell.length_a   1.000
_cell.length_b   1.000
_cell.length_c   1.000
_cell.angle_alpha   90.00
_cell.angle_beta   90.00
_cell.angle_gamma   90.00
#
_symmetry.space_group_name_H-M   'P 1'
#
loop_
_entity.id
_entity.type
_entity.pdbx_description
1 polymer ?
#
loop_
_entity_poly.entity_id
_entity_poly.type
_entity_poly.pdbx_seq_one_letter_code
_entity_poly.pdbx_strand_id
1 'polypeptide(L)'
;MSGNRQSIDAYSSETKSLALCLFEFMAKAVGAKPESLLGIFEEQPRGLRMTYYPPCLQSDKVMGISPHSDVVGLTLLLQVNDVQGLQIKKDGKWLSVDAPNGAFIVNIGDTLEVPTEN
;
A
#
# COMPACT_ATOMS: atom_id res chain seq x y z
N MET A 1 -9.67 -23.96 12.90
CA MET A 1 -9.50 -23.11 11.69
C MET A 1 -10.09 -21.70 11.84
N SER A 2 -10.49 -21.25 13.05
CA SER A 2 -11.18 -19.96 13.29
C SER A 2 -10.26 -18.75 13.50
N GLY A 3 -8.99 -18.94 13.86
CA GLY A 3 -8.08 -17.84 14.20
C GLY A 3 -7.75 -16.91 13.03
N ASN A 4 -7.56 -17.48 11.83
CA ASN A 4 -7.07 -16.70 10.68
C ASN A 4 -8.10 -15.65 10.20
N ARG A 5 -9.39 -15.96 10.25
CA ARG A 5 -10.44 -15.01 9.84
C ARG A 5 -10.52 -13.83 10.80
N GLN A 6 -10.54 -14.11 12.10
CA GLN A 6 -10.61 -13.07 13.13
C GLN A 6 -9.40 -12.12 13.06
N SER A 7 -8.20 -12.66 12.83
CA SER A 7 -7.00 -11.84 12.64
C SER A 7 -7.08 -10.97 11.38
N ILE A 8 -7.60 -11.50 10.27
CA ILE A 8 -7.80 -10.72 9.03
C ILE A 8 -8.86 -9.63 9.22
N ASP A 9 -9.96 -9.93 9.92
CA ASP A 9 -11.02 -8.96 10.21
C ASP A 9 -10.48 -7.80 11.08
N ALA A 10 -9.71 -8.13 12.12
CA ALA A 10 -9.04 -7.14 12.96
C ALA A 10 -8.03 -6.31 12.14
N TYR A 11 -7.18 -6.96 11.35
CA TYR A 11 -6.21 -6.27 10.49
C TYR A 11 -6.89 -5.33 9.48
N SER A 12 -7.99 -5.77 8.86
CA SER A 12 -8.79 -4.97 7.93
C SER A 12 -9.37 -3.72 8.62
N SER A 13 -9.87 -3.88 9.85
CA SER A 13 -10.39 -2.76 10.65
C SER A 13 -9.29 -1.75 11.01
N GLU A 14 -8.15 -2.22 11.52
CA GLU A 14 -7.05 -1.33 11.93
C GLU A 14 -6.42 -0.61 10.73
N THR A 15 -6.22 -1.31 9.61
CA THR A 15 -5.68 -0.70 8.39
C THR A 15 -6.66 0.26 7.74
N LYS A 16 -7.99 0.06 7.85
CA LYS A 16 -8.99 1.08 7.48
C LYS A 16 -8.77 2.35 8.30
N SER A 17 -8.74 2.24 9.61
CA SER A 17 -8.57 3.39 10.52
C SER A 17 -7.28 4.15 10.22
N LEU A 18 -6.18 3.43 10.00
CA LEU A 18 -4.90 4.03 9.63
C LEU A 18 -4.97 4.74 8.27
N ALA A 19 -5.57 4.13 7.25
CA ALA A 19 -5.72 4.75 5.93
C ALA A 19 -6.54 6.05 5.98
N LEU A 20 -7.65 6.07 6.72
CA LEU A 20 -8.46 7.28 6.89
C LEU A 20 -7.69 8.40 7.60
N CYS A 21 -6.94 8.05 8.64
CA CYS A 21 -6.07 9.00 9.32
C CYS A 21 -5.01 9.60 8.37
N LEU A 22 -4.40 8.77 7.51
CA LEU A 22 -3.45 9.22 6.50
C LEU A 22 -4.11 10.14 5.46
N PHE A 23 -5.32 9.82 4.99
CA PHE A 23 -6.06 10.69 4.08
C PHE A 23 -6.35 12.07 4.68
N GLU A 24 -6.72 12.14 5.96
CA GLU A 24 -6.88 13.44 6.63
C GLU A 24 -5.59 14.26 6.64
N PHE A 25 -4.46 13.62 6.95
CA PHE A 25 -3.17 14.29 6.96
C PHE A 25 -2.74 14.75 5.56
N MET A 26 -2.95 13.90 4.54
CA MET A 26 -2.66 14.25 3.14
C MET A 26 -3.49 15.45 2.68
N ALA A 27 -4.80 15.46 2.96
CA ALA A 27 -5.66 16.61 2.64
C ALA A 27 -5.16 17.89 3.32
N LYS A 28 -4.86 17.85 4.61
CA LYS A 28 -4.33 18.99 5.36
C LYS A 28 -2.99 19.47 4.81
N ALA A 29 -2.11 18.55 4.42
CA ALA A 29 -0.77 18.87 3.90
C ALA A 29 -0.82 19.64 2.58
N VAL A 30 -1.85 19.44 1.77
CA VAL A 30 -2.07 20.17 0.50
C VAL A 30 -3.04 21.37 0.66
N GLY A 31 -3.44 21.70 1.89
CA GLY A 31 -4.36 22.80 2.17
C GLY A 31 -5.83 22.51 1.87
N ALA A 32 -6.18 21.25 1.59
CA ALA A 32 -7.54 20.81 1.37
C ALA A 32 -8.26 20.51 2.70
N LYS A 33 -9.59 20.52 2.63
CA LYS A 33 -10.44 20.08 3.75
C LYS A 33 -10.38 18.56 3.89
N PRO A 34 -10.20 17.97 5.10
CA PRO A 34 -10.13 16.52 5.29
C PRO A 34 -11.30 15.74 4.68
N GLU A 35 -12.49 16.33 4.73
CA GLU A 35 -13.73 15.78 4.22
C GLU A 35 -13.68 15.50 2.71
N SER A 36 -12.81 16.18 1.96
CA SER A 36 -12.65 15.97 0.51
C SER A 36 -12.13 14.58 0.19
N LEU A 37 -11.09 14.10 0.88
CA LEU A 37 -10.56 12.76 0.68
C LEU A 37 -11.36 11.71 1.45
N LEU A 38 -11.82 12.02 2.66
CA LEU A 38 -12.63 11.08 3.45
C LEU A 38 -13.94 10.74 2.72
N GLY A 39 -14.65 11.73 2.17
CA GLY A 39 -15.89 11.49 1.44
C GLY A 39 -15.72 10.63 0.18
N ILE A 40 -14.51 10.57 -0.39
CA ILE A 40 -14.20 9.72 -1.54
C ILE A 40 -13.87 8.30 -1.09
N PHE A 41 -13.03 8.14 -0.07
CA PHE A 41 -12.38 6.87 0.28
C PHE A 41 -12.98 6.11 1.47
N GLU A 42 -13.80 6.75 2.30
CA GLU A 42 -14.32 6.15 3.54
C GLU A 42 -15.13 4.86 3.29
N GLU A 43 -16.02 4.89 2.30
CA GLU A 43 -16.93 3.80 1.96
C GLU A 43 -16.49 2.96 0.75
N GLN A 44 -15.24 3.15 0.28
CA GLN A 44 -14.74 2.37 -0.86
C GLN A 44 -14.44 0.92 -0.49
N PRO A 45 -14.57 -0.02 -1.46
CA PRO A 45 -14.14 -1.40 -1.28
C PRO A 45 -12.65 -1.48 -0.90
N ARG A 46 -12.34 -2.33 0.07
CA ARG A 46 -10.97 -2.60 0.51
C ARG A 46 -10.58 -4.00 0.09
N GLY A 47 -9.37 -4.14 -0.43
CA GLY A 47 -8.79 -5.43 -0.83
C GLY A 47 -7.62 -5.81 0.08
N LEU A 48 -7.48 -7.10 0.34
CA LEU A 48 -6.27 -7.67 0.93
C LEU A 48 -5.62 -8.60 -0.10
N ARG A 49 -4.33 -8.36 -0.39
CA ARG A 49 -3.53 -9.25 -1.23
C ARG A 49 -2.39 -9.84 -0.39
N MET A 50 -2.43 -11.14 -0.19
CA MET A 50 -1.33 -11.89 0.42
C MET A 50 -0.51 -12.53 -0.69
N THR A 51 0.79 -12.25 -0.76
CA THR A 51 1.66 -12.77 -1.81
C THR A 51 2.83 -13.54 -1.19
N TYR A 52 3.13 -14.70 -1.75
CA TYR A 52 4.28 -15.53 -1.37
C TYR A 52 5.22 -15.67 -2.56
N TYR A 53 6.47 -15.23 -2.39
CA TYR A 53 7.52 -15.32 -3.41
C TYR A 53 8.51 -16.43 -3.00
N PRO A 54 8.46 -17.62 -3.63
CA PRO A 54 9.39 -18.71 -3.31
C PRO A 54 10.82 -18.40 -3.77
N PRO A 55 11.85 -19.03 -3.17
CA PRO A 55 13.21 -18.98 -3.69
C PRO A 55 13.26 -19.38 -5.17
N CYS A 56 14.03 -18.66 -5.97
CA CYS A 56 14.18 -18.90 -7.40
C CYS A 56 15.66 -18.99 -7.79
N LEU A 57 16.06 -20.10 -8.43
CA LEU A 57 17.44 -20.33 -8.89
C LEU A 57 17.85 -19.48 -10.09
N GLN A 58 16.87 -18.90 -10.80
CA GLN A 58 17.07 -18.06 -11.98
C GLN A 58 16.42 -16.68 -11.77
N SER A 59 16.63 -16.11 -10.58
CA SER A 59 16.04 -14.82 -10.17
C SER A 59 16.47 -13.65 -11.05
N ASP A 60 17.53 -13.80 -11.86
CA ASP A 60 17.98 -12.86 -12.89
C ASP A 60 17.12 -12.90 -14.17
N LYS A 61 16.29 -13.93 -14.36
CA LYS A 61 15.49 -14.16 -15.57
C LYS A 61 13.98 -14.02 -15.35
N VAL A 62 13.54 -13.91 -14.11
CA VAL A 62 12.13 -13.81 -13.75
C VAL A 62 11.92 -12.71 -12.73
N MET A 63 10.67 -12.23 -12.63
CA MET A 63 10.27 -11.26 -11.61
C MET A 63 9.23 -11.89 -10.70
N GLY A 64 9.29 -11.59 -9.40
CA GLY A 64 8.23 -11.99 -8.47
C GLY A 64 6.89 -11.34 -8.84
N ILE A 65 6.92 -10.05 -9.16
CA ILE A 65 5.80 -9.28 -9.68
C ILE A 65 6.32 -8.31 -10.75
N SER A 66 5.60 -8.17 -11.86
CA SER A 66 5.97 -7.23 -12.92
C SER A 66 5.87 -5.78 -12.43
N PRO A 67 6.68 -4.84 -12.99
CA PRO A 67 6.53 -3.41 -12.75
C PRO A 67 5.10 -2.93 -13.01
N HIS A 68 4.53 -2.20 -12.06
CA HIS A 68 3.19 -1.62 -12.15
C HIS A 68 3.08 -0.41 -11.20
N SER A 69 2.03 0.39 -11.41
CA SER A 69 1.45 1.29 -10.41
C SER A 69 0.23 0.63 -9.78
N ASP A 70 -0.12 1.07 -8.58
CA ASP A 70 -1.33 0.62 -7.91
C ASP A 70 -2.53 1.42 -8.38
N VAL A 71 -3.58 0.76 -8.86
CA VAL A 71 -4.80 1.44 -9.34
C VAL A 71 -5.58 2.08 -8.19
N VAL A 72 -5.43 1.61 -6.95
CA VAL A 72 -6.18 2.05 -5.76
C VAL A 72 -5.77 3.46 -5.31
N GLY A 73 -6.43 4.01 -4.27
CA GLY A 73 -6.03 5.30 -3.71
C GLY A 73 -4.76 5.22 -2.85
N LEU A 74 -4.71 4.24 -1.95
CA LEU A 74 -3.60 4.07 -1.01
C LEU A 74 -3.36 2.60 -0.72
N THR A 75 -2.09 2.19 -0.74
CA THR A 75 -1.67 0.83 -0.36
C THR A 75 -0.88 0.88 0.94
N LEU A 76 -1.21 -0.03 1.87
CA LEU A 76 -0.49 -0.26 3.11
C LEU A 76 0.11 -1.66 3.06
N LEU A 77 1.41 -1.75 2.78
CA LEU A 77 2.13 -3.00 2.61
C LEU A 77 2.90 -3.35 3.89
N LEU A 78 2.63 -4.54 4.43
CA LEU A 78 3.43 -5.15 5.49
C LEU A 78 4.31 -6.25 4.92
N GLN A 79 5.62 -6.14 5.12
CA GLN A 79 6.55 -7.23 4.81
C GLN A 79 6.59 -8.19 6.02
N VAL A 80 6.17 -9.44 5.80
CA VAL A 80 5.99 -10.42 6.89
C VAL A 80 7.30 -11.05 7.38
N ASN A 81 8.41 -10.83 6.67
CA ASN A 81 9.73 -11.35 7.00
C ASN A 81 10.84 -10.39 6.54
N ASP A 82 12.08 -10.72 6.86
CA ASP A 82 13.25 -9.87 6.58
C ASP A 82 13.83 -10.09 5.17
N VAL A 83 13.12 -10.79 4.28
CA VAL A 83 13.60 -11.07 2.92
C VAL A 83 13.29 -9.88 2.02
N GLN A 84 14.35 -9.21 1.57
CA GLN A 84 14.27 -8.05 0.68
C GLN A 84 13.79 -8.44 -0.72
N GLY A 85 13.05 -7.54 -1.37
CA GLY A 85 12.58 -7.75 -2.75
C GLY A 85 11.76 -6.62 -3.35
N LEU A 86 11.16 -5.76 -2.52
CA LEU A 86 10.44 -4.59 -3.03
C LEU A 86 11.42 -3.54 -3.58
N GLN A 87 11.13 -3.07 -4.79
CA GLN A 87 11.82 -1.95 -5.41
C GLN A 87 10.81 -0.96 -5.96
N ILE A 88 11.16 0.32 -5.90
CA ILE A 88 10.41 1.42 -6.52
C ILE A 88 11.23 2.06 -7.62
N LYS A 89 10.55 2.62 -8.63
CA LYS A 89 11.22 3.33 -9.72
C LYS A 89 11.17 4.83 -9.48
N LYS A 90 12.33 5.48 -9.39
CA LYS A 90 12.48 6.92 -9.24
C LYS A 90 13.54 7.43 -10.21
N ASP A 91 13.21 8.48 -10.97
CA ASP A 91 14.13 9.09 -11.95
C ASP A 91 14.77 8.08 -12.92
N GLY A 92 13.95 7.12 -13.37
CA GLY A 92 14.37 6.04 -14.27
C GLY A 92 15.16 4.89 -13.61
N LYS A 93 15.48 4.98 -12.32
CA LYS A 93 16.27 4.00 -11.58
C LYS A 93 15.43 3.20 -10.60
N TRP A 94 15.77 1.92 -10.44
CA TRP A 94 15.19 1.06 -9.40
C TRP A 94 15.93 1.25 -8.08
N LEU A 95 15.17 1.51 -7.02
CA LEU A 95 15.65 1.69 -5.66
C LEU A 95 15.02 0.62 -4.76
N SER A 96 15.83 -0.09 -4.00
CA SER A 96 15.33 -1.02 -2.98
C SER A 96 14.67 -0.25 -1.85
N VAL A 97 13.54 -0.77 -1.36
CA VAL A 97 12.86 -0.22 -0.19
C VAL A 97 13.28 -1.00 1.04
N ASP A 98 13.95 -0.31 1.97
CA ASP A 98 14.33 -0.88 3.26
C ASP A 98 13.44 -0.27 4.35
N ALA A 99 12.54 -1.09 4.90
CA ALA A 99 11.60 -0.68 5.93
C ALA A 99 11.91 -1.41 7.25
N PRO A 100 11.85 -0.72 8.40
CA PRO A 100 12.03 -1.36 9.70
C PRO A 100 11.04 -2.52 9.92
N ASN A 101 11.47 -3.53 10.68
CA ASN A 101 10.63 -4.67 11.00
C ASN A 101 9.32 -4.23 11.67
N GLY A 102 8.19 -4.69 11.12
CA GLY A 102 6.86 -4.34 11.59
C GLY A 102 6.32 -2.99 11.10
N ALA A 103 7.09 -2.23 10.31
CA ALA A 103 6.59 -1.01 9.69
C ALA A 103 5.72 -1.30 8.46
N PHE A 104 4.72 -0.45 8.23
CA PHE A 104 4.02 -0.38 6.95
C PHE A 104 4.82 0.46 5.96
N ILE A 105 4.95 -0.06 4.74
CA ILE A 105 5.32 0.73 3.57
C ILE A 105 4.03 1.27 2.98
N VAL A 106 3.94 2.58 2.79
CA VAL A 106 2.76 3.25 2.27
C VAL A 106 3.09 3.86 0.92
N ASN A 107 2.26 3.59 -0.10
CA ASN A 107 2.36 4.25 -1.40
C ASN A 107 1.01 4.78 -1.88
N ILE A 108 1.08 5.89 -2.60
CA ILE A 108 -0.03 6.51 -3.32
C ILE A 108 -0.26 5.69 -4.59
N GLY A 109 -1.52 5.45 -4.92
CA GLY A 109 -1.90 4.84 -6.19
C GLY A 109 -2.61 5.82 -7.12
N ASP A 110 -2.85 5.37 -8.34
CA ASP A 110 -3.28 6.16 -9.49
C ASP A 110 -4.59 6.92 -9.20
N THR A 111 -5.53 6.32 -8.45
CA THR A 111 -6.81 6.96 -8.11
C THR A 111 -6.62 8.23 -7.28
N LEU A 112 -5.60 8.27 -6.41
CA LEU A 112 -5.29 9.46 -5.60
C LEU A 112 -4.38 10.45 -6.35
N GLU A 113 -3.63 9.98 -7.35
CA GLU A 113 -2.79 10.83 -8.19
C GLU A 113 -3.60 11.70 -9.18
N VAL A 114 -4.82 11.28 -9.54
CA VAL A 114 -5.68 12.04 -10.46
C VAL A 114 -5.79 13.49 -9.96
N PRO A 115 -5.38 14.49 -10.77
CA PRO A 115 -5.47 15.88 -10.37
C PRO A 115 -6.92 16.22 -10.06
N THR A 116 -7.19 16.71 -8.85
CA THR A 116 -8.44 17.42 -8.59
C THR A 116 -8.43 18.66 -9.48
N GLU A 117 -9.25 18.70 -10.52
CA GLU A 117 -9.51 19.93 -11.26
C GLU A 117 -10.01 20.97 -10.24
N ASN A 118 -9.18 21.99 -9.99
CA ASN A 118 -9.58 23.22 -9.32
C ASN A 118 -9.86 24.28 -10.39
#